data_AF-A0A085LZK8-F1
#
_entry.id   AF-A0A085LZK8-F1
#
_cell.length_a   1.000
_cell.length_b   1.000
_cell.length_c   1.000
_cell.angle_alpha   90.00
_cell.angle_beta   90.00
_cell.angle_gamma   90.00
#
_symmetry.space_group_name_H-M   'P 1'
#
loop_
_entity.id
_entity.type
_entity.pdbx_description
1 polymer ?
#
loop_
_entity_poly.entity_id
_entity_poly.type
_entity_poly.pdbx_seq_one_letter_code
_entity_poly.pdbx_strand_id
1 'polypeptide(L)'
;MYNIGFSTVYDLKKQKGKLVQFVADSGLGKETGGRKTLKDGKSTDLDKVLIMWLKVRVREGVEISGNMDKEQARIFHKELGLPYQCDYSTGWLRRFMERHGLRLRAVCGEKSAADNEAAAAFADEFTKLVSGE
;
A
#
# COMPACT_ATOMS: atom_id res chain seq x y z
N MET A 1 -29.97 2.09 23.75
CA MET A 1 -29.88 0.64 23.47
C MET A 1 -29.33 0.46 22.06
N TYR A 2 -28.33 -0.41 21.85
CA TYR A 2 -27.62 -0.52 20.56
C TYR A 2 -28.32 -1.41 19.50
N ASN A 3 -29.53 -1.91 19.77
CA ASN A 3 -30.26 -2.87 18.91
C ASN A 3 -29.39 -4.08 18.49
N ILE A 4 -28.77 -4.73 19.49
CA ILE A 4 -27.90 -5.89 19.31
C ILE A 4 -28.48 -7.04 20.13
N GLY A 5 -28.61 -8.22 19.52
CA GLY A 5 -29.10 -9.43 20.21
C GLY A 5 -28.14 -9.95 21.28
N PHE A 6 -28.67 -10.59 22.32
CA PHE A 6 -27.87 -11.14 23.42
C PHE A 6 -26.82 -12.15 22.97
N SER A 7 -27.13 -12.98 21.96
CA SER A 7 -26.18 -13.92 21.35
C SER A 7 -24.98 -13.18 20.75
N THR A 8 -25.22 -12.08 20.03
CA THR A 8 -24.17 -11.24 19.46
C THR A 8 -23.30 -10.60 20.54
N VAL A 9 -23.89 -10.13 21.64
CA VAL A 9 -23.12 -9.58 22.78
C VAL A 9 -22.22 -10.67 23.39
N TYR A 10 -22.73 -11.89 23.53
CA TYR A 10 -21.96 -13.01 24.05
C TYR A 10 -20.79 -13.38 23.14
N ASP A 11 -21.03 -13.46 21.83
CA ASP A 11 -19.98 -13.77 20.84
C ASP A 11 -18.90 -12.68 20.80
N LEU A 12 -19.29 -11.41 20.87
CA LEU A 12 -18.35 -10.29 20.96
C LEU A 12 -17.48 -10.39 22.22
N LYS A 13 -18.08 -10.74 23.37
CA LYS A 13 -17.34 -10.95 24.62
C LYS A 13 -16.36 -12.12 24.48
N LYS A 14 -16.77 -13.22 23.85
CA LYS A 14 -15.94 -14.41 23.60
C LYS A 14 -14.78 -14.14 22.64
N GLN A 15 -14.99 -13.30 21.63
CA GLN A 15 -13.98 -12.97 20.62
C GLN A 15 -13.14 -11.72 20.94
N LYS A 16 -13.37 -11.07 22.09
CA LYS A 16 -12.69 -9.84 22.51
C LYS A 16 -11.17 -9.90 22.34
N GLY A 17 -10.51 -10.96 22.81
CA GLY A 17 -9.06 -11.09 22.74
C GLY A 17 -8.53 -11.08 21.30
N LYS A 18 -9.20 -11.83 20.41
CA LYS A 18 -8.86 -11.88 18.98
C LYS A 18 -9.04 -10.53 18.30
N LEU A 19 -10.11 -9.81 18.65
CA LEU A 19 -10.37 -8.47 18.11
C LEU A 19 -9.30 -7.46 18.54
N VAL A 20 -8.90 -7.50 19.82
CA VAL A 20 -7.83 -6.62 20.34
C VAL A 20 -6.49 -6.93 19.68
N GLN A 21 -6.11 -8.21 19.60
CA GLN A 21 -4.87 -8.63 18.94
C GLN A 21 -4.86 -8.22 17.47
N PHE A 22 -5.97 -8.45 16.76
CA PHE A 22 -6.11 -8.08 15.36
C PHE A 22 -5.93 -6.57 15.13
N VAL A 23 -6.46 -5.73 16.02
CA VAL A 23 -6.23 -4.28 15.97
C VAL A 23 -4.76 -3.94 16.23
N ALA A 24 -4.10 -4.61 17.18
CA ALA A 24 -2.68 -4.40 17.46
C ALA A 24 -1.79 -4.79 16.26
N ASP A 25 -2.07 -5.94 15.64
CA ASP A 25 -1.28 -6.48 14.51
C ASP A 25 -1.46 -5.66 13.23
N SER A 26 -2.60 -4.97 13.08
CA SER A 26 -2.90 -4.17 11.89
C SER A 26 -1.94 -2.98 11.67
N GLY A 27 -1.15 -2.59 12.68
CA GLY A 27 0.06 -1.77 12.51
C GLY A 27 -0.13 -0.35 11.95
N LEU A 28 -1.33 0.06 11.58
CA LEU A 28 -1.67 1.41 11.11
C LEU A 28 -2.80 1.99 11.97
N GLY A 29 -2.47 3.07 12.66
CA GLY A 29 -3.30 3.66 13.69
C GLY A 29 -4.68 4.10 13.20
N LYS A 30 -5.67 4.01 14.10
CA LYS A 30 -7.00 4.65 14.09
C LYS A 30 -7.93 4.45 12.89
N GLU A 31 -7.48 3.95 11.75
CA GLU A 31 -8.28 3.84 10.53
C GLU A 31 -8.60 2.39 10.13
N THR A 32 -9.20 1.63 11.04
CA THR A 32 -10.01 0.45 10.64
C THR A 32 -11.34 0.87 10.00
N GLY A 33 -11.37 2.00 9.26
CA GLY A 33 -12.49 2.93 8.98
C GLY A 33 -13.76 2.38 8.30
N GLY A 34 -13.93 1.07 8.27
CA GLY A 34 -15.13 0.37 7.87
C GLY A 34 -15.00 -1.16 7.92
N ARG A 35 -13.88 -1.72 8.42
CA ARG A 35 -13.65 -3.17 8.38
C ARG A 35 -14.48 -3.88 9.44
N LYS A 36 -15.48 -4.63 8.99
CA LYS A 36 -16.38 -5.45 9.83
C LYS A 36 -16.01 -6.93 9.87
N THR A 37 -14.89 -7.32 9.25
CA THR A 37 -14.47 -8.73 9.12
C THR A 37 -13.02 -8.94 9.54
N LEU A 38 -12.80 -10.00 10.32
CA LEU A 38 -11.48 -10.50 10.72
C LEU A 38 -10.82 -11.36 9.63
N LYS A 39 -11.49 -11.59 8.49
CA LYS A 39 -10.94 -12.44 7.41
C LYS A 39 -9.75 -11.78 6.75
N ASP A 40 -8.64 -12.49 6.67
CA ASP A 40 -7.48 -12.07 5.89
C ASP A 40 -7.68 -12.36 4.40
N GLY A 41 -6.92 -11.64 3.57
CA GLY A 41 -6.92 -11.87 2.12
C GLY A 41 -6.29 -13.23 1.80
N LYS A 42 -6.55 -13.75 0.60
CA LYS A 42 -5.95 -15.00 0.10
C LYS A 42 -4.41 -14.97 0.06
N SER A 43 -3.80 -13.79 0.14
CA SER A 43 -2.37 -13.52 -0.02
C SER A 43 -1.72 -13.04 1.28
N THR A 44 -1.99 -13.69 2.41
CA THR A 44 -1.54 -13.19 3.73
C THR A 44 -0.01 -13.05 3.82
N ASP A 45 0.75 -13.95 3.21
CA ASP A 45 2.22 -13.91 3.30
C ASP A 45 2.85 -12.88 2.35
N LEU A 46 2.31 -12.74 1.14
CA LEU A 46 2.70 -11.66 0.22
C LEU A 46 2.44 -10.29 0.85
N ASP A 47 1.25 -10.10 1.41
CA ASP A 47 0.84 -8.84 2.04
C ASP A 47 1.81 -8.46 3.18
N LYS A 48 2.19 -9.43 4.03
CA LYS A 48 3.16 -9.20 5.13
C LYS A 48 4.52 -8.74 4.62
N VAL A 49 5.09 -9.44 3.64
CA VAL A 49 6.42 -9.12 3.10
C VAL A 49 6.39 -7.75 2.41
N LEU A 50 5.33 -7.46 1.66
CA LEU A 50 5.16 -6.18 0.98
C LEU A 50 5.03 -5.01 1.96
N ILE A 51 4.26 -5.16 3.05
CA ILE A 51 4.14 -4.14 4.10
C ILE A 51 5.48 -3.92 4.81
N MET A 52 6.22 -5.00 5.10
CA MET A 52 7.53 -4.89 5.73
C MET A 52 8.51 -4.11 4.85
N TRP A 53 8.53 -4.44 3.55
CA TRP A 53 9.33 -3.71 2.56
C TRP A 53 8.94 -2.23 2.48
N LEU A 54 7.64 -1.93 2.44
CA LEU A 54 7.13 -0.55 2.41
C LEU A 54 7.60 0.24 3.64
N LYS A 55 7.53 -0.37 4.84
CA LYS A 55 8.00 0.24 6.10
C LYS A 55 9.49 0.58 6.08
N VAL A 56 10.32 -0.33 5.54
CA VAL A 56 11.77 -0.10 5.41
C VAL A 56 12.02 1.08 4.47
N ARG A 57 11.37 1.11 3.30
CA ARG A 57 11.53 2.18 2.30
C ARG A 57 11.06 3.55 2.78
N VAL A 58 9.93 3.61 3.49
CA VAL A 58 9.45 4.85 4.12
C VAL A 58 10.43 5.35 5.18
N ARG A 59 11.04 4.45 5.96
CA ARG A 59 12.08 4.82 6.95
C ARG A 59 13.35 5.36 6.28
N GLU A 60 13.69 4.86 5.09
CA GLU A 60 14.78 5.36 4.27
C GLU A 60 14.47 6.72 3.59
N GLY A 61 13.23 7.22 3.71
CA GLY A 61 12.80 8.46 3.08
C GLY A 61 12.51 8.31 1.58
N VAL A 62 12.38 7.08 1.07
CA VAL A 62 12.08 6.82 -0.34
C VAL A 62 10.59 6.99 -0.57
N GLU A 63 10.21 7.87 -1.50
CA GLU A 63 8.83 7.99 -1.95
C GLU A 63 8.49 6.80 -2.87
N ILE A 64 7.50 6.00 -2.47
CA ILE A 64 7.09 4.81 -3.20
C ILE A 64 5.85 5.15 -4.01
N SER A 65 5.98 5.06 -5.33
CA SER A 65 4.85 5.19 -6.24
C SER A 65 4.02 3.89 -6.26
N GLY A 66 2.70 4.00 -6.48
CA GLY A 66 1.84 2.84 -6.61
C GLY A 66 2.23 1.87 -7.75
N ASN A 67 2.96 2.35 -8.77
CA ASN A 67 3.55 1.46 -9.78
C ASN A 67 4.70 0.62 -9.22
N MET A 68 5.52 1.18 -8.33
CA MET A 68 6.60 0.44 -7.65
C MET A 68 6.01 -0.62 -6.72
N ASP A 69 4.94 -0.31 -6.00
CA ASP A 69 4.24 -1.29 -5.15
C ASP A 69 3.75 -2.50 -5.94
N LYS A 70 3.13 -2.26 -7.11
CA LYS A 70 2.64 -3.32 -8.00
C LYS A 70 3.78 -4.18 -8.51
N GLU A 71 4.91 -3.57 -8.90
CA GLU A 71 6.05 -4.33 -9.42
C GLU A 71 6.74 -5.14 -8.33
N GLN A 72 6.92 -4.54 -7.15
CA GLN A 72 7.48 -5.25 -6.01
C GLN A 72 6.60 -6.43 -5.59
N ALA A 73 5.27 -6.28 -5.65
CA ALA A 73 4.35 -7.37 -5.38
C ALA A 73 4.50 -8.54 -6.37
N ARG A 74 4.76 -8.26 -7.65
CA ARG A 74 5.05 -9.30 -8.65
C ARG A 74 6.36 -10.03 -8.36
N ILE A 75 7.38 -9.32 -7.92
CA ILE A 75 8.68 -9.91 -7.53
C ILE A 75 8.45 -10.86 -6.36
N PHE A 76 7.82 -10.39 -5.28
CA PHE A 76 7.53 -11.21 -4.11
C PHE A 76 6.59 -12.39 -4.41
N HIS A 77 5.65 -12.25 -5.34
CA HIS A 77 4.82 -13.37 -5.80
C HIS A 77 5.70 -14.50 -6.34
N LYS A 78 6.62 -14.16 -7.24
CA LYS A 78 7.53 -15.12 -7.87
C LYS A 78 8.47 -15.74 -6.84
N GLU A 79 9.06 -14.92 -5.96
CA GLU A 79 9.98 -15.38 -4.91
C GLU A 79 9.30 -16.31 -3.89
N LEU A 80 8.05 -16.03 -3.52
CA LEU A 80 7.25 -16.87 -2.62
C LEU A 80 6.65 -18.10 -3.31
N GLY A 81 6.80 -18.24 -4.64
CA GLY A 81 6.29 -19.38 -5.40
C GLY A 81 4.77 -19.56 -5.30
N LEU A 82 4.01 -18.47 -5.18
CA LEU A 82 2.58 -18.56 -4.88
C LEU A 82 1.79 -19.15 -6.07
N PRO A 83 0.95 -20.18 -5.85
CA PRO A 83 0.35 -20.97 -6.93
C PRO A 83 -0.84 -20.29 -7.63
N TYR A 84 -1.30 -19.14 -7.12
CA TYR A 84 -2.42 -18.41 -7.70
C TYR A 84 -1.92 -17.36 -8.70
N GLN A 85 -2.78 -16.95 -9.63
CA GLN A 85 -2.51 -15.81 -10.51
C GLN A 85 -3.08 -14.53 -9.89
N CYS A 86 -2.35 -13.42 -10.01
CA CYS A 86 -2.79 -12.11 -9.57
C CYS A 86 -2.33 -11.03 -10.55
N ASP A 87 -3.28 -10.22 -11.03
CA ASP A 87 -3.00 -9.22 -12.07
C ASP A 87 -2.30 -7.96 -11.55
N TYR A 88 -2.20 -7.81 -10.21
CA TYR A 88 -1.66 -6.62 -9.55
C TYR A 88 -2.21 -5.32 -10.14
N SER A 89 -3.52 -5.30 -10.40
CA SER A 89 -4.19 -4.15 -11.01
C SER A 89 -4.25 -2.96 -10.05
N THR A 90 -4.60 -1.78 -10.57
CA THR A 90 -4.90 -0.61 -9.74
C THR A 90 -6.01 -0.90 -8.71
N GLY A 91 -6.98 -1.76 -9.09
CA GLY A 91 -8.02 -2.23 -8.18
C GLY A 91 -7.46 -3.08 -7.04
N TRP A 92 -6.52 -3.99 -7.34
CA TRP A 92 -5.81 -4.76 -6.31
C TRP A 92 -5.05 -3.85 -5.35
N LEU A 93 -4.28 -2.89 -5.87
CA LEU A 93 -3.49 -1.96 -5.06
C LEU A 93 -4.38 -1.15 -4.12
N ARG A 94 -5.49 -0.60 -4.63
CA ARG A 94 -6.46 0.12 -3.80
C ARG A 94 -7.00 -0.76 -2.67
N ARG A 95 -7.37 -2.01 -2.96
CA ARG A 95 -7.87 -2.95 -1.94
C ARG A 95 -6.79 -3.37 -0.93
N PHE A 96 -5.55 -3.53 -1.37
CA PHE A 96 -4.41 -3.78 -0.52
C PHE A 96 -4.21 -2.62 0.46
N MET A 97 -4.17 -1.38 -0.05
CA MET A 97 -4.04 -0.17 0.75
C MET A 97 -5.20 -0.02 1.76
N GLU A 98 -6.45 -0.15 1.30
CA GLU A 98 -7.67 -0.12 2.14
C GLU A 98 -7.64 -1.20 3.25
N ARG A 99 -7.18 -2.42 2.94
CA ARG A 99 -7.16 -3.55 3.89
C ARG A 99 -6.19 -3.33 5.04
N HIS A 100 -5.07 -2.67 4.75
CA HIS A 100 -3.96 -2.46 5.68
C HIS A 100 -3.92 -1.04 6.23
N GLY A 101 -4.96 -0.23 5.98
CA GLY A 101 -5.05 1.15 6.48
C GLY A 101 -3.98 2.08 5.91
N LEU A 102 -3.31 1.67 4.82
CA LEU A 102 -2.31 2.47 4.15
C LEU A 102 -3.05 3.55 3.37
N ARG A 103 -2.70 4.81 3.62
CA ARG A 103 -3.19 5.89 2.78
C ARG A 103 -2.45 5.81 1.46
N LEU A 104 -3.20 5.59 0.39
CA LEU A 104 -2.75 5.97 -0.93
C LEU A 104 -2.53 7.49 -0.85
N ARG A 105 -1.29 7.94 -0.63
CA ARG A 105 -0.94 9.33 -0.92
C ARG A 105 -1.24 9.43 -2.40
N ALA A 106 -2.32 10.11 -2.74
CA ALA A 106 -2.74 10.26 -4.11
C ALA A 106 -1.60 10.97 -4.84
N VAL A 107 -0.69 10.20 -5.44
CA VAL A 107 0.01 10.60 -6.66
C VAL A 107 -1.02 10.49 -7.78
N CYS A 108 -2.16 11.18 -7.59
CA CYS A 108 -3.11 11.47 -8.65
C CYS A 108 -2.74 12.87 -9.09
N GLY A 109 -1.90 12.92 -10.11
CA GLY A 109 -1.27 14.12 -10.59
C GLY A 109 0.22 13.91 -10.69
N GLU A 110 0.68 13.52 -11.86
CA GLU A 110 1.88 14.08 -12.46
C GLU A 110 1.77 15.62 -12.44
N LYS A 111 1.96 16.18 -11.26
CA LYS A 111 2.65 17.45 -11.04
C LYS A 111 3.69 17.12 -10.00
N SER A 112 4.62 16.26 -10.42
CA SER A 112 6.00 16.56 -10.06
C SER A 112 6.20 17.98 -10.57
N ALA A 113 6.16 18.96 -9.67
CA ALA A 113 6.89 20.20 -9.87
C ALA A 113 8.38 19.83 -9.76
N ALA A 114 8.84 18.90 -10.60
CA ALA A 114 10.22 18.72 -10.93
C ALA A 114 10.49 19.81 -11.95
N ASP A 115 11.03 20.91 -11.46
CA ASP A 115 11.91 21.84 -12.14
C ASP A 115 11.90 21.73 -13.67
N ASN A 116 10.82 22.18 -14.31
CA ASN A 116 10.82 22.45 -15.75
C ASN A 116 11.98 23.40 -16.12
N GLU A 117 12.42 24.21 -15.16
CA GLU A 117 13.54 25.14 -15.27
C GLU A 117 14.89 24.40 -15.37
N ALA A 118 15.10 23.31 -14.63
CA ALA A 118 16.32 22.50 -14.73
C ALA A 118 16.35 21.67 -16.03
N ALA A 119 15.20 21.15 -16.46
CA ALA A 119 15.08 20.43 -17.73
C ALA A 119 15.29 21.36 -18.95
N ALA A 120 14.77 22.59 -18.89
CA ALA A 120 14.99 23.59 -19.93
C ALA A 120 16.45 24.06 -20.00
N ALA A 121 17.11 24.24 -18.84
CA ALA A 121 18.53 24.62 -18.80
C ALA A 121 19.43 23.56 -19.45
N PHE A 122 19.13 22.27 -19.25
CA PHE A 122 19.89 21.18 -19.88
C PHE A 122 19.69 21.12 -21.41
N ALA A 123 18.47 21.36 -21.89
CA ALA A 123 18.20 21.39 -23.34
C ALA A 123 18.91 22.57 -24.04
N ASP A 124 19.01 23.72 -23.37
CA ASP A 124 19.71 24.90 -23.89
C ASP A 124 21.24 24.69 -23.91
N GLU A 125 21.80 24.04 -22.90
CA GLU A 125 23.22 23.66 -22.87
C GLU A 125 23.57 22.64 -23.98
N PHE A 126 22.71 21.63 -24.17
CA PHE A 126 22.93 20.59 -25.17
C PHE A 126 22.87 21.13 -26.62
N THR A 127 21.98 22.09 -26.91
CA THR A 127 21.86 22.67 -28.25
C THR A 127 23.05 23.56 -28.62
N LYS A 128 23.64 24.26 -27.65
CA LYS A 128 24.88 25.03 -27.84
C LYS A 128 26.09 24.14 -28.13
N LEU A 129 26.13 22.93 -27.54
CA LEU A 129 27.23 21.98 -27.74
C LEU A 129 27.18 21.29 -29.12
N VAL A 130 25.97 21.07 -29.66
CA VAL A 130 25.76 20.41 -30.96
C VAL A 130 25.86 21.39 -32.15
N SER A 131 25.62 22.68 -31.94
CA SER A 131 25.68 23.70 -33.00
C SER A 131 27.06 24.38 -33.12
N GLY A 132 28.05 23.90 -32.37
CA GLY A 132 29.42 24.41 -32.31
C GLY A 132 30.44 23.59 -33.07
N GLU A 133 30.05 22.91 -34.16
CA GLU A 133 30.96 22.25 -35.10
C GLU A 133 30.68 22.70 -36.55
#